data_AF-A0A2E0V7Y0-F1
#
_entry.id   AF-A0A2E0V7Y0-F1
#
_cell.length_a   1.000
_cell.length_b   1.000
_cell.length_c   1.000
_cell.angle_alpha   90.00
_cell.angle_beta   90.00
_cell.angle_gamma   90.00
#
_symmetry.space_group_name_H-M   'P 1'
#
loop_
_entity.id
_entity.type
_entity.pdbx_description
1 polymer ?
#
loop_
_entity_poly.entity_id
_entity_poly.type
_entity_poly.pdbx_seq_one_letter_code
_entity_poly.pdbx_strand_id
1 'polypeptide(L)'
;MRILIACDKFKGSLSATAACEALRDGLREAGSSDELLVCPIADGGEGFTESMVTALQGEWRTCESYDALHNPVEARYGMLRNAAGELEAVMEMAEASGLRRIPDESRNVLYSSTFGTGSMIRDAVSQGVQRILLGIGGSATNDGGVGMLAALGVKFLDGDGGDLDPVPASLMNLAEVDTSGLIDLPPIEVACDVENPLLGSNGASAVYGPQKGADEETVGFLEAVLARLVEVTGRTDAAEAPGAGAAGGLGFGLVAFAGARLRNGFNMVADALGLPMQVAHADFVITGEGSLDLQTLQGKAPLGLALLAREHGRKIIAIGGRVDSVIAECQWFDATLSLESFGLSEDECMFRAEELVQKIGGEVAGLLRHWEDSE
;
A
#
# COMPACT_ATOMS: atom_id res chain seq x y z
N MET A 1 1.22 0.02 32.94
CA MET A 1 0.97 -0.92 31.83
C MET A 1 1.92 -0.64 30.68
N ARG A 2 1.97 -1.54 29.71
CA ARG A 2 2.62 -1.36 28.41
C ARG A 2 1.56 -1.25 27.33
N ILE A 3 1.55 -0.14 26.60
CA ILE A 3 0.55 0.15 25.57
C ILE A 3 1.26 0.25 24.22
N LEU A 4 0.85 -0.59 23.27
CA LEU A 4 1.32 -0.52 21.90
C LEU A 4 0.39 0.36 21.08
N ILE A 5 0.93 1.43 20.49
CA ILE A 5 0.22 2.36 19.60
C ILE A 5 0.72 2.09 18.19
N ALA A 6 -0.14 1.51 17.36
CA ALA A 6 0.19 1.10 15.99
C ALA A 6 -0.96 1.43 15.04
N CYS A 7 -0.88 2.61 14.45
CA CYS A 7 -1.86 3.16 13.50
C CYS A 7 -1.30 3.16 12.08
N ASP A 8 -2.19 3.05 11.10
CA ASP A 8 -1.93 3.42 9.71
C ASP A 8 -2.22 4.93 9.51
N LYS A 9 -1.90 5.44 8.34
CA LYS A 9 -2.17 6.82 7.93
C LYS A 9 -3.66 7.17 8.01
N PHE A 10 -3.92 8.42 8.37
CA PHE A 10 -5.23 9.03 8.21
C PHE A 10 -5.22 9.67 6.83
N LYS A 11 -5.64 8.88 5.82
CA LYS A 11 -5.48 9.22 4.39
C LYS A 11 -5.89 10.66 4.09
N GLY A 12 -4.98 11.40 3.44
CA GLY A 12 -5.18 12.81 3.09
C GLY A 12 -4.99 13.80 4.24
N SER A 13 -4.55 13.34 5.42
CA SER A 13 -4.42 14.18 6.62
C SER A 13 -3.13 13.89 7.41
N LEU A 14 -3.00 12.74 8.09
CA LEU A 14 -1.84 12.40 8.91
C LEU A 14 -1.08 11.20 8.36
N SER A 15 0.24 11.23 8.46
CA SER A 15 1.07 10.03 8.35
C SER A 15 0.80 9.07 9.52
N ALA A 16 1.11 7.79 9.34
CA ALA A 16 1.02 6.80 10.40
C ALA A 16 1.82 7.22 11.66
N THR A 17 3.02 7.77 11.45
CA THR A 17 3.86 8.30 12.53
C THR A 17 3.18 9.46 13.27
N ALA A 18 2.67 10.46 12.54
CA ALA A 18 2.00 11.60 13.17
C ALA A 18 0.76 11.17 13.97
N ALA A 19 -0.02 10.23 13.45
CA ALA A 19 -1.18 9.68 14.16
C ALA A 19 -0.77 8.97 15.47
N CYS A 20 0.26 8.11 15.42
CA CYS A 20 0.72 7.41 16.62
C CYS A 20 1.30 8.36 17.68
N GLU A 21 2.08 9.36 17.24
CA GLU A 21 2.68 10.36 18.13
C GLU A 21 1.61 11.25 18.78
N ALA A 22 0.60 11.70 18.01
CA ALA A 22 -0.53 12.47 18.54
C ALA A 22 -1.31 11.69 19.61
N LEU A 23 -1.57 10.39 19.39
CA LEU A 23 -2.21 9.53 20.40
C LEU A 23 -1.36 9.40 21.67
N ARG A 24 -0.06 9.18 21.49
CA ARG A 24 0.88 9.08 22.61
C ARG A 24 0.89 10.36 23.44
N ASP A 25 0.88 11.51 22.78
CA ASP A 25 0.91 12.81 23.44
C ASP A 25 -0.42 13.07 24.17
N GLY A 26 -1.56 12.71 23.58
CA GLY A 26 -2.86 12.75 24.23
C GLY A 26 -2.97 11.88 25.49
N LEU A 27 -2.46 10.65 25.43
CA LEU A 27 -2.38 9.75 26.59
C LEU A 27 -1.53 10.35 27.72
N ARG A 28 -0.38 10.95 27.38
CA ARG A 28 0.50 11.62 28.34
C ARG A 28 -0.15 12.85 28.99
N GLU A 29 -0.82 13.69 28.20
CA GLU A 29 -1.54 14.86 28.72
C GLU A 29 -2.67 14.49 29.67
N ALA A 30 -3.33 13.36 29.43
CA ALA A 30 -4.34 12.79 30.32
C ALA A 30 -3.77 12.09 31.57
N GLY A 31 -2.46 12.21 31.80
CA GLY A 31 -1.77 11.76 33.01
C GLY A 31 -1.38 10.28 33.00
N SER A 32 -1.35 9.60 31.84
CA SER A 32 -0.83 8.24 31.77
C SER A 32 0.65 8.19 32.18
N SER A 33 0.99 7.23 33.05
CA SER A 33 2.37 6.92 33.44
C SER A 33 2.86 5.60 32.81
N ASP A 34 2.11 5.10 31.83
CA ASP A 34 2.36 3.82 31.16
C ASP A 34 3.56 3.87 30.21
N GLU A 35 4.12 2.71 29.93
CA GLU A 35 5.10 2.55 28.85
C GLU A 35 4.37 2.60 27.50
N LEU A 36 4.50 3.71 26.78
CA LEU A 36 3.87 3.91 25.47
C LEU A 36 4.86 3.60 24.35
N LEU A 37 4.59 2.54 23.59
CA LEU A 37 5.37 2.16 22.41
C LEU A 37 4.67 2.67 21.16
N VAL A 38 5.38 3.40 20.32
CA VAL A 38 4.89 3.85 19.02
C VAL A 38 5.47 2.95 17.93
N CYS A 39 4.60 2.35 17.14
CA CYS A 39 4.95 1.43 16.07
C CYS A 39 4.04 1.69 14.85
N PRO A 40 4.34 2.72 14.04
CA PRO A 40 3.54 3.04 12.86
C PRO A 40 3.48 1.84 11.91
N ILE A 41 2.28 1.51 11.43
CA ILE A 41 2.04 0.38 10.51
C ILE A 41 1.58 0.88 9.14
N ALA A 42 1.58 0.00 8.15
CA ALA A 42 1.12 0.28 6.80
C ALA A 42 0.59 -1.01 6.13
N ASP A 43 -0.15 -0.83 5.04
CA ASP A 43 -0.89 -1.84 4.30
C ASP A 43 -0.33 -2.04 2.86
N GLY A 44 0.95 -1.70 2.65
CA GLY A 44 1.57 -1.76 1.31
C GLY A 44 1.25 -0.57 0.39
N GLY A 45 0.45 0.38 0.87
CA GLY A 45 0.24 1.67 0.22
C GLY A 45 1.26 2.74 0.65
N GLU A 46 0.85 4.00 0.58
CA GLU A 46 1.65 5.15 1.01
C GLU A 46 2.11 4.97 2.47
N GLY A 47 3.42 5.16 2.69
CA GLY A 47 4.05 5.05 4.01
C GLY A 47 4.65 3.67 4.30
N PHE A 48 4.41 2.66 3.44
CA PHE A 48 5.03 1.34 3.54
C PHE A 48 6.56 1.40 3.61
N THR A 49 7.19 2.14 2.70
CA THR A 49 8.65 2.29 2.63
C THR A 49 9.18 3.03 3.85
N GLU A 50 8.48 4.09 4.28
CA GLU A 50 8.88 4.89 5.43
C GLU A 50 8.82 4.08 6.73
N SER A 51 7.75 3.31 6.95
CA SER A 51 7.61 2.42 8.10
C SER A 51 8.74 1.39 8.13
N MET A 52 9.04 0.77 7.00
CA MET A 52 10.10 -0.26 6.89
C MET A 52 11.50 0.31 7.11
N VAL A 53 11.81 1.46 6.49
CA VAL A 53 13.12 2.14 6.65
C VAL A 53 13.33 2.58 8.09
N THR A 54 12.30 3.18 8.71
CA THR A 54 12.38 3.65 10.09
C THR A 54 12.57 2.48 11.07
N ALA A 55 11.80 1.41 10.89
CA ALA A 55 11.85 0.21 11.71
C ALA A 55 13.21 -0.50 11.67
N LEU A 56 13.75 -0.66 10.47
CA LEU A 56 14.94 -1.45 10.22
C LEU A 56 16.21 -0.59 10.13
N GLN A 57 16.11 0.70 10.48
CA GLN A 57 17.21 1.66 10.43
C GLN A 57 17.90 1.68 9.06
N GLY A 58 17.08 1.63 8.00
CA GLY A 58 17.53 1.67 6.63
C GLY A 58 18.04 3.05 6.20
N GLU A 59 18.62 3.10 5.01
CA GLU A 59 19.09 4.33 4.39
C GLU A 59 18.24 4.68 3.17
N TRP A 60 17.91 5.95 3.01
CA TRP A 60 17.21 6.42 1.81
C TRP A 60 18.19 6.56 0.65
N ARG A 61 17.73 6.13 -0.53
CA ARG A 61 18.42 6.32 -1.80
C ARG A 61 17.50 7.01 -2.78
N THR A 62 18.05 7.93 -3.59
CA THR A 62 17.36 8.56 -4.71
C THR A 62 17.87 8.00 -6.04
N CYS A 63 16.98 7.98 -7.04
CA CYS A 63 17.32 7.62 -8.41
C CYS A 63 16.51 8.44 -9.41
N GLU A 64 17.06 8.64 -10.60
CA GLU A 64 16.33 9.20 -11.73
C GLU A 64 15.25 8.21 -12.19
N SER A 65 14.03 8.71 -12.40
CA SER A 65 12.89 7.93 -12.81
C SER A 65 11.91 8.79 -13.63
N TYR A 66 10.73 8.25 -13.88
CA TYR A 66 9.67 8.92 -14.64
C TYR A 66 8.34 8.78 -13.90
N ASP A 67 7.53 9.83 -13.94
CA ASP A 67 6.15 9.73 -13.48
C ASP A 67 5.30 8.87 -14.43
N ALA A 68 4.04 8.65 -14.07
CA ALA A 68 3.13 7.85 -14.89
C ALA A 68 2.91 8.43 -16.29
N LEU A 69 3.17 9.72 -16.55
CA LEU A 69 3.03 10.38 -17.85
C LEU A 69 4.37 10.63 -18.53
N HIS A 70 5.42 9.92 -18.12
CA HIS A 70 6.78 9.99 -18.66
C HIS A 70 7.52 11.32 -18.40
N ASN A 71 7.07 12.14 -17.46
CA ASN A 71 7.86 13.29 -17.04
C ASN A 71 9.02 12.82 -16.13
N PRO A 72 10.24 13.34 -16.28
CA PRO A 72 11.34 13.00 -15.39
C PRO A 72 11.04 13.37 -13.93
N VAL A 73 11.31 12.46 -13.01
CA VAL A 73 11.19 12.69 -11.56
C VAL A 73 12.39 12.11 -10.83
N GLU A 74 12.71 12.68 -9.67
CA GLU A 74 13.53 12.01 -8.68
C GLU A 74 12.61 11.16 -7.80
N ALA A 75 12.85 9.84 -7.82
CA ALA A 75 12.18 8.89 -6.96
C ALA A 75 13.12 8.47 -5.83
N ARG A 76 12.56 7.99 -4.72
CA ARG A 76 13.34 7.46 -3.60
C ARG A 76 12.87 6.08 -3.18
N TYR A 77 13.78 5.31 -2.60
CA TYR A 77 13.50 4.03 -1.99
C TYR A 77 14.45 3.75 -0.82
N GLY A 78 14.10 2.79 0.01
CA GLY A 78 14.88 2.39 1.18
C GLY A 78 15.86 1.27 0.86
N MET A 79 17.06 1.36 1.41
CA MET A 79 18.08 0.31 1.44
C MET A 79 18.16 -0.23 2.87
N LEU A 80 17.94 -1.53 3.02
CA LEU A 80 17.83 -2.21 4.31
C LEU A 80 18.84 -3.35 4.41
N ARG A 81 19.09 -3.82 5.63
CA ARG A 81 19.67 -5.15 5.85
C ARG A 81 18.68 -6.02 6.60
N ASN A 82 18.42 -7.22 6.10
CA ASN A 82 17.60 -8.19 6.80
C ASN A 82 18.34 -8.80 8.01
N ALA A 83 17.67 -9.66 8.76
CA ALA A 83 18.25 -10.32 9.93
C ALA A 83 19.49 -11.18 9.60
N ALA A 84 19.64 -11.65 8.36
CA ALA A 84 20.82 -12.37 7.87
C ALA A 84 21.95 -11.43 7.40
N GLY A 85 21.73 -10.11 7.41
CA GLY A 85 22.69 -9.10 6.98
C GLY A 85 22.72 -8.84 5.47
N GLU A 86 21.80 -9.45 4.71
CA GLU A 86 21.70 -9.29 3.26
C GLU A 86 21.06 -7.96 2.92
N LEU A 87 21.54 -7.34 1.84
CA LEU A 87 21.06 -6.04 1.38
C LEU A 87 19.72 -6.19 0.66
N GLU A 88 18.74 -5.38 1.04
CA GLU A 88 17.39 -5.39 0.45
C GLU A 88 16.99 -3.99 0.03
N ALA A 89 16.13 -3.89 -0.98
CA ALA A 89 15.44 -2.65 -1.29
C ALA A 89 13.98 -2.74 -0.84
N VAL A 90 13.48 -1.68 -0.23
CA VAL A 90 12.05 -1.46 -0.01
C VAL A 90 11.62 -0.23 -0.78
N MET A 91 10.54 -0.33 -1.54
CA MET A 91 10.09 0.76 -2.40
C MET A 91 8.57 0.76 -2.56
N GLU A 92 8.04 1.90 -2.97
CA GLU A 92 6.65 2.08 -3.36
C GLU A 92 6.58 2.47 -4.82
N MET A 93 5.72 1.81 -5.61
CA MET A 93 5.49 2.21 -7.00
C MET A 93 4.98 3.65 -7.09
N ALA A 94 4.27 4.14 -6.07
CA ALA A 94 3.74 5.48 -6.00
C ALA A 94 4.82 6.57 -5.93
N GLU A 95 6.06 6.22 -5.59
CA GLU A 95 7.20 7.14 -5.66
C GLU A 95 7.61 7.48 -7.09
N ALA A 96 7.20 6.70 -8.09
CA ALA A 96 7.36 7.05 -9.50
C ALA A 96 5.99 7.18 -10.18
N SER A 97 5.21 6.09 -10.19
CA SER A 97 3.98 5.94 -10.98
C SER A 97 2.70 6.19 -10.15
N GLY A 98 2.78 7.02 -9.11
CA GLY A 98 1.70 7.27 -8.16
C GLY A 98 0.71 8.35 -8.59
N LEU A 99 -0.57 8.16 -8.23
CA LEU A 99 -1.65 9.11 -8.52
C LEU A 99 -1.40 10.49 -7.88
N ARG A 100 -0.78 10.53 -6.70
CA ARG A 100 -0.38 11.77 -6.00
C ARG A 100 0.57 12.67 -6.78
N ARG A 101 1.26 12.14 -7.81
CA ARG A 101 2.17 12.90 -8.66
C ARG A 101 1.48 13.54 -9.86
N ILE A 102 0.25 13.12 -10.17
CA ILE A 102 -0.48 13.53 -11.36
C ILE A 102 -1.61 14.49 -10.97
N PRO A 103 -1.58 15.76 -11.41
CA PRO A 103 -2.70 16.67 -11.24
C PRO A 103 -3.99 16.09 -11.82
N ASP A 104 -5.13 16.35 -11.19
CA ASP A 104 -6.42 15.75 -11.55
C ASP A 104 -6.78 16.01 -13.01
N GLU A 105 -6.57 17.23 -13.48
CA GLU A 105 -6.79 17.67 -14.86
C GLU A 105 -5.84 17.05 -15.88
N SER A 106 -4.72 16.49 -15.43
CA SER A 106 -3.69 15.86 -16.27
C SER A 106 -3.81 14.34 -16.32
N ARG A 107 -4.71 13.73 -15.52
CA ARG A 107 -4.88 12.28 -15.46
C ARG A 107 -5.29 11.74 -16.84
N ASN A 108 -4.43 10.89 -17.40
CA ASN A 108 -4.69 10.21 -18.65
C ASN A 108 -4.21 8.76 -18.58
N VAL A 109 -5.12 7.88 -18.18
CA VAL A 109 -4.83 6.47 -17.96
C VAL A 109 -4.38 5.74 -19.23
N LEU A 110 -4.82 6.18 -20.42
CA LEU A 110 -4.46 5.54 -21.70
C LEU A 110 -2.98 5.68 -22.07
N TYR A 111 -2.33 6.73 -21.55
CA TYR A 111 -0.91 7.00 -21.77
C TYR A 111 -0.09 6.86 -20.48
N SER A 112 -0.73 6.37 -19.41
CA SER A 112 -0.07 6.12 -18.15
C SER A 112 0.88 4.91 -18.27
N SER A 113 2.03 4.96 -17.62
CA SER A 113 3.04 3.89 -17.66
C SER A 113 3.69 3.63 -16.31
N THR A 114 3.94 2.34 -16.03
CA THR A 114 4.72 1.89 -14.88
C THR A 114 6.24 1.92 -15.12
N PHE A 115 6.70 2.53 -16.23
CA PHE A 115 8.12 2.59 -16.60
C PHE A 115 9.02 3.09 -15.46
N GLY A 116 8.63 4.16 -14.78
CA GLY A 116 9.41 4.68 -13.65
C GLY A 116 9.53 3.71 -12.47
N THR A 117 8.51 2.87 -12.23
CA THR A 117 8.60 1.79 -11.23
C THR A 117 9.66 0.76 -11.64
N GLY A 118 9.71 0.38 -12.93
CA GLY A 118 10.77 -0.49 -13.44
C GLY A 118 12.16 0.15 -13.40
N SER A 119 12.27 1.47 -13.60
CA SER A 119 13.53 2.20 -13.41
C SER A 119 14.04 2.12 -11.97
N MET A 120 13.15 2.24 -10.97
CA MET A 120 13.52 2.06 -9.56
C MET A 120 13.99 0.64 -9.26
N ILE A 121 13.29 -0.38 -9.78
CA ILE A 121 13.69 -1.78 -9.65
C ILE A 121 15.07 -2.00 -10.27
N ARG A 122 15.30 -1.49 -11.49
CA ARG A 122 16.60 -1.59 -12.18
C ARG A 122 17.72 -0.92 -11.39
N ASP A 123 17.49 0.27 -10.83
CA ASP A 123 18.48 0.95 -9.99
C ASP A 123 18.79 0.10 -8.75
N ALA A 124 17.79 -0.44 -8.04
CA ALA A 124 17.99 -1.31 -6.89
C ALA A 124 18.78 -2.59 -7.23
N VAL A 125 18.46 -3.24 -8.36
CA VAL A 125 19.20 -4.41 -8.85
C VAL A 125 20.67 -4.06 -9.10
N SER A 126 20.96 -2.87 -9.65
CA SER A 126 22.34 -2.41 -9.87
C SER A 126 23.12 -2.21 -8.57
N GLN A 127 22.43 -2.03 -7.43
CA GLN A 127 23.04 -1.96 -6.10
C GLN A 127 23.35 -3.34 -5.49
N GLY A 128 23.00 -4.43 -6.17
CA GLY A 128 23.27 -5.80 -5.73
C GLY A 128 22.35 -6.28 -4.61
N VAL A 129 21.14 -5.74 -4.51
CA VAL A 129 20.14 -6.19 -3.53
C VAL A 129 19.77 -7.66 -3.76
N GLN A 130 19.60 -8.40 -2.67
CA GLN A 130 19.25 -9.82 -2.68
C GLN A 130 17.74 -10.05 -2.66
N ARG A 131 16.95 -9.02 -2.34
CA ARG A 131 15.49 -9.04 -2.33
C ARG A 131 14.92 -7.64 -2.51
N ILE A 132 13.74 -7.55 -3.11
CA ILE A 132 12.95 -6.31 -3.22
C ILE A 132 11.60 -6.50 -2.52
N LEU A 133 11.25 -5.55 -1.66
CA LEU A 133 9.93 -5.40 -1.06
C LEU A 133 9.23 -4.22 -1.75
N LEU A 134 8.13 -4.48 -2.44
CA LEU A 134 7.47 -3.48 -3.30
C LEU A 134 6.02 -3.25 -2.84
N GLY A 135 5.72 -2.04 -2.38
CA GLY A 135 4.36 -1.55 -2.21
C GLY A 135 3.78 -1.10 -3.55
N ILE A 136 2.61 -1.59 -3.94
CA ILE A 136 1.95 -1.20 -5.21
C ILE A 136 0.71 -0.33 -5.03
N GLY A 137 0.38 0.10 -3.82
CA GLY A 137 -0.77 0.99 -3.59
C GLY A 137 -0.61 2.36 -4.27
N GLY A 138 -1.74 3.02 -4.56
CA GLY A 138 -1.75 4.42 -5.00
C GLY A 138 -1.34 4.70 -6.45
N SER A 139 -1.43 3.71 -7.35
CA SER A 139 -1.04 3.83 -8.75
C SER A 139 -1.88 4.84 -9.57
N ALA A 140 -1.24 5.54 -10.50
CA ALA A 140 -1.89 6.31 -11.56
C ALA A 140 -2.14 5.51 -12.86
N THR A 141 -1.70 4.25 -12.90
CA THR A 141 -1.50 3.49 -14.15
C THR A 141 -2.56 2.42 -14.38
N ASN A 142 -2.76 1.99 -15.63
CA ASN A 142 -3.56 0.83 -16.00
C ASN A 142 -2.99 0.06 -17.21
N ASP A 143 -1.67 -0.15 -17.18
CA ASP A 143 -0.86 -0.68 -18.28
C ASP A 143 -0.54 -2.18 -18.14
N GLY A 144 -1.09 -2.90 -17.16
CA GLY A 144 -0.75 -4.31 -16.98
C GLY A 144 0.71 -4.56 -16.54
N GLY A 145 1.42 -3.51 -16.11
CA GLY A 145 2.83 -3.59 -15.78
C GLY A 145 3.77 -3.57 -17.00
N VAL A 146 3.28 -3.31 -18.22
CA VAL A 146 4.15 -3.32 -19.42
C VAL A 146 5.23 -2.25 -19.37
N GLY A 147 4.94 -1.08 -18.78
CA GLY A 147 5.92 -0.01 -18.60
C GLY A 147 7.10 -0.49 -17.76
N MET A 148 6.82 -1.08 -16.59
CA MET A 148 7.82 -1.66 -15.72
C MET A 148 8.62 -2.73 -16.45
N LEU A 149 7.97 -3.64 -17.18
CA LEU A 149 8.65 -4.69 -17.94
C LEU A 149 9.56 -4.13 -19.04
N ALA A 150 9.11 -3.10 -19.75
CA ALA A 150 9.92 -2.40 -20.75
C ALA A 150 11.16 -1.76 -20.12
N ALA A 151 10.98 -1.09 -18.97
CA ALA A 151 12.09 -0.56 -18.19
C ALA A 151 13.04 -1.66 -17.68
N LEU A 152 12.61 -2.92 -17.59
CA LEU A 152 13.43 -4.08 -17.21
C LEU A 152 14.00 -4.86 -18.41
N GLY A 153 13.70 -4.44 -19.65
CA GLY A 153 14.31 -4.95 -20.88
C GLY A 153 13.40 -5.84 -21.75
N VAL A 154 12.13 -5.99 -21.38
CA VAL A 154 11.12 -6.66 -22.22
C VAL A 154 10.73 -5.76 -23.39
N LYS A 155 10.46 -6.34 -24.56
CA LYS A 155 9.93 -5.62 -25.72
C LYS A 155 8.51 -6.06 -26.04
N PHE A 156 7.72 -5.11 -26.51
CA PHE A 156 6.34 -5.30 -26.93
C PHE A 156 6.27 -4.99 -28.41
N LEU A 157 5.89 -5.96 -29.23
CA LEU A 157 5.98 -5.86 -30.68
C LEU A 157 4.60 -5.94 -31.34
N ASP A 158 4.41 -5.19 -32.42
CA ASP A 158 3.23 -5.27 -33.28
C ASP A 158 3.30 -6.44 -34.28
N GLY A 159 2.25 -6.60 -35.09
CA GLY A 159 2.16 -7.68 -36.08
C GLY A 159 3.19 -7.61 -37.22
N ASP A 160 3.85 -6.46 -37.41
CA ASP A 160 4.92 -6.25 -38.39
C ASP A 160 6.31 -6.38 -37.75
N GLY A 161 6.39 -6.65 -36.43
CA GLY A 161 7.62 -6.75 -35.65
C GLY A 161 8.21 -5.41 -35.22
N GLY A 162 7.44 -4.31 -35.31
CA GLY A 162 7.81 -2.99 -34.82
C GLY A 162 7.63 -2.86 -33.31
N ASP A 163 8.47 -2.06 -32.66
CA ASP A 163 8.34 -1.75 -31.23
C ASP A 163 7.08 -0.93 -30.96
N LEU A 164 6.30 -1.33 -29.96
CA LEU A 164 5.18 -0.58 -29.41
C LEU A 164 5.62 0.23 -28.19
N ASP A 165 5.09 1.44 -28.07
CA ASP A 165 5.22 2.21 -26.83
C ASP A 165 4.57 1.44 -25.68
N PRO A 166 5.19 1.29 -24.50
CA PRO A 166 4.65 0.48 -23.40
C PRO A 166 3.58 1.25 -22.60
N VAL A 167 2.46 1.56 -23.26
CA VAL A 167 1.29 2.28 -22.73
C VAL A 167 -0.02 1.65 -23.22
N PRO A 168 -1.13 1.73 -22.47
CA PRO A 168 -2.38 1.09 -22.87
C PRO A 168 -2.85 1.43 -24.29
N ALA A 169 -2.69 2.68 -24.73
CA ALA A 169 -3.15 3.16 -26.03
C ALA A 169 -2.57 2.38 -27.23
N SER A 170 -1.37 1.80 -27.11
CA SER A 170 -0.70 1.08 -28.20
C SER A 170 -0.98 -0.43 -28.18
N LEU A 171 -1.32 -0.98 -27.01
CA LEU A 171 -1.30 -2.42 -26.73
C LEU A 171 -2.41 -3.21 -27.43
N MET A 172 -3.43 -2.55 -28.00
CA MET A 172 -4.40 -3.24 -28.86
C MET A 172 -3.73 -3.88 -30.09
N ASN A 173 -2.60 -3.34 -30.54
CA ASN A 173 -1.84 -3.87 -31.67
C ASN A 173 -0.78 -4.89 -31.25
N LEU A 174 -0.68 -5.22 -29.95
CA LEU A 174 0.31 -6.17 -29.44
C LEU A 174 0.16 -7.52 -30.14
N ALA A 175 1.26 -8.04 -30.67
CA ALA A 175 1.34 -9.34 -31.31
C ALA A 175 2.34 -10.28 -30.64
N GLU A 176 3.42 -9.74 -30.07
CA GLU A 176 4.47 -10.51 -29.42
C GLU A 176 5.05 -9.78 -28.21
N VAL A 177 5.44 -10.54 -27.18
CA VAL A 177 6.18 -10.06 -26.01
C VAL A 177 7.52 -10.79 -25.96
N ASP A 178 8.60 -10.07 -26.26
CA ASP A 178 9.96 -10.60 -26.24
C ASP A 178 10.62 -10.33 -24.87
N THR A 179 10.82 -11.39 -24.10
CA THR A 179 11.44 -11.33 -22.76
C THR A 179 12.93 -11.63 -22.78
N SER A 180 13.56 -11.80 -23.94
CA SER A 180 14.98 -12.17 -24.04
C SER A 180 15.93 -11.12 -23.47
N GLY A 181 15.47 -9.86 -23.39
CA GLY A 181 16.20 -8.74 -22.79
C GLY A 181 15.91 -8.51 -21.30
N LEU A 182 15.03 -9.29 -20.68
CA LEU A 182 14.71 -9.15 -19.26
C LEU A 182 15.96 -9.39 -18.41
N ILE A 183 16.28 -8.43 -17.54
CA ILE A 183 17.42 -8.55 -16.62
C ILE A 183 17.17 -9.62 -15.56
N ASP A 184 18.25 -10.15 -14.97
CA ASP A 184 18.17 -11.01 -13.79
C ASP A 184 17.60 -10.21 -12.61
N LEU A 185 16.50 -10.71 -12.04
CA LEU A 185 15.81 -10.09 -10.91
C LEU A 185 16.02 -10.91 -9.63
N PRO A 186 16.30 -10.27 -8.48
CA PRO A 186 16.21 -10.93 -7.18
C PRO A 186 14.74 -11.26 -6.87
N PRO A 187 14.47 -12.11 -5.86
CA PRO A 187 13.13 -12.30 -5.34
C PRO A 187 12.42 -10.97 -5.04
N ILE A 188 11.19 -10.83 -5.54
CA ILE A 188 10.34 -9.66 -5.30
C ILE A 188 9.13 -10.11 -4.48
N GLU A 189 8.95 -9.50 -3.31
CA GLU A 189 7.73 -9.62 -2.52
C GLU A 189 6.93 -8.34 -2.64
N VAL A 190 5.65 -8.47 -2.97
CA VAL A 190 4.79 -7.34 -3.30
C VAL A 190 3.69 -7.25 -2.26
N ALA A 191 3.59 -6.09 -1.62
CA ALA A 191 2.52 -5.79 -0.68
C ALA A 191 1.24 -5.48 -1.47
N CYS A 192 0.25 -6.38 -1.37
CA CYS A 192 -0.99 -6.35 -2.11
C CYS A 192 -2.17 -6.74 -1.22
N ASP A 193 -3.05 -5.79 -0.95
CA ASP A 193 -4.18 -5.93 -0.02
C ASP A 193 -5.54 -6.05 -0.73
N VAL A 194 -5.50 -6.31 -2.03
CA VAL A 194 -6.69 -6.52 -2.85
C VAL A 194 -6.58 -7.86 -3.56
N GLU A 195 -7.71 -8.54 -3.68
CA GLU A 195 -7.78 -9.86 -4.33
C GLU A 195 -8.27 -9.78 -5.78
N ASN A 196 -8.57 -8.58 -6.27
CA ASN A 196 -9.11 -8.33 -7.60
C ASN A 196 -8.26 -9.02 -8.70
N PRO A 197 -8.88 -9.83 -9.58
CA PRO A 197 -8.18 -10.40 -10.73
C PRO A 197 -7.83 -9.30 -11.74
N LEU A 198 -7.11 -9.66 -12.81
CA LEU A 198 -6.76 -8.68 -13.85
C LEU A 198 -7.99 -8.16 -14.61
N LEU A 199 -8.90 -9.06 -14.98
CA LEU A 199 -10.03 -8.84 -15.89
C LEU A 199 -11.39 -9.05 -15.22
N GLY A 200 -12.45 -8.60 -15.87
CA GLY A 200 -13.84 -8.80 -15.48
C GLY A 200 -14.43 -7.65 -14.66
N SER A 201 -15.66 -7.85 -14.17
CA SER A 201 -16.38 -6.82 -13.40
C SER A 201 -15.70 -6.41 -12.09
N ASN A 202 -14.88 -7.31 -11.54
CA ASN A 202 -14.05 -7.06 -10.37
C ASN A 202 -12.58 -6.85 -10.76
N GLY A 203 -12.28 -6.64 -12.05
CA GLY A 203 -10.93 -6.50 -12.59
C GLY A 203 -10.31 -5.11 -12.37
N ALA A 204 -9.06 -4.97 -12.81
CA ALA A 204 -8.27 -3.76 -12.64
C ALA A 204 -8.97 -2.50 -13.20
N SER A 205 -9.39 -2.57 -14.46
CA SER A 205 -9.98 -1.46 -15.19
C SER A 205 -11.34 -1.06 -14.64
N ALA A 206 -12.21 -2.05 -14.37
CA ALA A 206 -13.57 -1.82 -13.89
C ALA A 206 -13.60 -1.19 -12.49
N VAL A 207 -12.75 -1.69 -11.57
CA VAL A 207 -12.78 -1.27 -10.16
C VAL A 207 -11.96 -0.01 -9.92
N TYR A 208 -10.77 0.10 -10.55
CA TYR A 208 -9.81 1.17 -10.24
C TYR A 208 -9.58 2.16 -11.37
N GLY A 209 -10.06 1.91 -12.58
CA GLY A 209 -9.99 2.85 -13.70
C GLY A 209 -10.68 4.20 -13.42
N PRO A 210 -11.92 4.24 -12.87
CA PRO A 210 -12.66 5.49 -12.68
C PRO A 210 -11.93 6.52 -11.82
N GLN A 211 -11.35 6.11 -10.70
CA GLN A 211 -10.56 7.01 -9.84
C GLN A 211 -9.27 7.53 -10.51
N LYS A 212 -8.81 6.90 -11.60
CA LYS A 212 -7.65 7.30 -12.40
C LYS A 212 -8.03 8.15 -13.62
N GLY A 213 -9.31 8.52 -13.76
CA GLY A 213 -9.81 9.35 -14.85
C GLY A 213 -10.37 8.57 -16.04
N ALA A 214 -10.64 7.26 -15.90
CA ALA A 214 -11.30 6.48 -16.95
C ALA A 214 -12.82 6.68 -16.90
N ASP A 215 -13.43 7.08 -18.02
CA ASP A 215 -14.88 6.95 -18.22
C ASP A 215 -15.26 5.52 -18.65
N GLU A 216 -16.55 5.25 -18.83
CA GLU A 216 -17.03 3.90 -19.18
C GLU A 216 -16.44 3.36 -20.49
N GLU A 217 -16.27 4.21 -21.50
CA GLU A 217 -15.64 3.85 -22.77
C GLU A 217 -14.17 3.51 -22.58
N THR A 218 -13.44 4.34 -21.84
CA THR A 218 -12.03 4.13 -21.51
C THR A 218 -11.84 2.85 -20.69
N VAL A 219 -12.74 2.56 -19.74
CA VAL A 219 -12.72 1.30 -18.98
C VAL A 219 -12.87 0.10 -19.92
N GLY A 220 -13.82 0.15 -20.86
CA GLY A 220 -14.01 -0.91 -21.86
C GLY A 220 -12.80 -1.12 -22.76
N PHE A 221 -12.14 -0.03 -23.17
CA PHE A 221 -10.90 -0.10 -23.94
C PHE A 221 -9.75 -0.71 -23.14
N LEU A 222 -9.54 -0.27 -21.90
CA LEU A 222 -8.50 -0.79 -21.01
C LEU A 222 -8.71 -2.29 -20.71
N GLU A 223 -9.96 -2.72 -20.52
CA GLU A 223 -10.30 -4.13 -20.37
C GLU A 223 -9.88 -4.94 -21.61
N ALA A 224 -10.19 -4.45 -22.82
CA ALA A 224 -9.80 -5.12 -24.06
C ALA A 224 -8.27 -5.17 -24.24
N VAL A 225 -7.56 -4.11 -23.84
CA VAL A 225 -6.08 -4.06 -23.84
C VAL A 225 -5.49 -5.12 -22.91
N LEU A 226 -5.96 -5.20 -21.67
CA LEU A 226 -5.47 -6.18 -20.72
C LEU A 226 -5.81 -7.62 -21.18
N ALA A 227 -7.00 -7.82 -21.77
CA ALA A 227 -7.37 -9.10 -22.35
C ALA A 227 -6.45 -9.50 -23.50
N ARG A 228 -6.07 -8.55 -24.36
CA ARG A 228 -5.10 -8.76 -25.44
C ARG A 228 -3.72 -9.15 -24.89
N LEU A 229 -3.27 -8.48 -23.83
CA LEU A 229 -2.02 -8.83 -23.15
C LEU A 229 -2.04 -10.26 -22.63
N VAL A 230 -3.13 -10.69 -21.99
CA VAL A 230 -3.29 -12.08 -21.52
C VAL A 230 -3.31 -13.07 -22.69
N GLU A 231 -4.02 -12.74 -23.77
CA GLU A 231 -4.11 -13.59 -24.97
C GLU A 231 -2.73 -13.82 -25.60
N VAL A 232 -1.98 -12.75 -25.85
CA VAL A 232 -0.66 -12.82 -26.50
C VAL A 232 0.36 -13.54 -25.62
N THR A 233 0.31 -13.32 -24.31
CA THR A 233 1.28 -13.90 -23.38
C THR A 233 0.92 -15.32 -22.94
N GLY A 234 -0.34 -15.73 -23.10
CA GLY A 234 -0.85 -17.02 -22.64
C GLY A 234 -0.91 -17.16 -21.11
N ARG A 235 -0.79 -16.06 -20.36
CA ARG A 235 -0.68 -16.06 -18.88
C ARG A 235 -2.02 -15.91 -18.18
N THR A 236 -3.00 -16.73 -18.58
CA THR A 236 -4.32 -16.75 -17.94
C THR A 236 -4.23 -17.11 -16.45
N ASP A 237 -3.28 -17.98 -16.08
CA ASP A 237 -2.99 -18.35 -14.70
C ASP A 237 -2.62 -17.14 -13.84
N ALA A 238 -1.76 -16.26 -14.35
CA ALA A 238 -1.37 -15.04 -13.64
C ALA A 238 -2.48 -13.98 -13.66
N ALA A 239 -3.33 -13.95 -14.70
CA ALA A 239 -4.44 -13.00 -14.80
C ALA A 239 -5.57 -13.30 -13.80
N GLU A 240 -5.78 -14.57 -13.48
CA GLU A 240 -6.78 -15.04 -12.51
C GLU A 240 -6.25 -15.05 -11.07
N ALA A 241 -4.95 -14.88 -10.87
CA ALA A 241 -4.35 -14.86 -9.55
C ALA A 241 -4.94 -13.73 -8.68
N PRO A 242 -5.23 -13.98 -7.38
CA PRO A 242 -5.67 -12.94 -6.47
C PRO A 242 -4.67 -11.79 -6.42
N GLY A 243 -5.14 -10.56 -6.66
CA GLY A 243 -4.29 -9.36 -6.69
C GLY A 243 -3.61 -9.08 -8.03
N ALA A 244 -3.86 -9.88 -9.07
CA ALA A 244 -3.36 -9.61 -10.41
C ALA A 244 -3.81 -8.25 -10.96
N GLY A 245 -5.00 -7.79 -10.59
CA GLY A 245 -5.53 -6.49 -11.00
C GLY A 245 -5.01 -5.30 -10.18
N ALA A 246 -4.24 -5.56 -9.12
CA ALA A 246 -3.69 -4.51 -8.29
C ALA A 246 -2.82 -3.55 -9.12
N ALA A 247 -2.92 -2.26 -8.78
CA ALA A 247 -2.19 -1.19 -9.45
C ALA A 247 -2.37 -1.14 -10.97
N GLY A 248 -3.58 -1.43 -11.47
CA GLY A 248 -3.88 -1.37 -12.89
C GLY A 248 -3.25 -2.51 -13.69
N GLY A 249 -3.10 -3.67 -13.04
CA GLY A 249 -2.48 -4.85 -13.63
C GLY A 249 -0.96 -4.93 -13.45
N LEU A 250 -0.33 -4.02 -12.71
CA LEU A 250 1.08 -4.17 -12.32
C LEU A 250 1.30 -5.46 -11.51
N GLY A 251 0.33 -5.85 -10.67
CA GLY A 251 0.35 -7.15 -9.98
C GLY A 251 0.51 -8.33 -10.94
N PHE A 252 -0.26 -8.34 -12.03
CA PHE A 252 -0.12 -9.32 -13.11
C PHE A 252 1.28 -9.29 -13.72
N GLY A 253 1.80 -8.13 -14.12
CA GLY A 253 3.14 -8.02 -14.73
C GLY A 253 4.25 -8.55 -13.82
N LEU A 254 4.18 -8.23 -12.53
CA LEU A 254 5.13 -8.68 -11.50
C LEU A 254 5.08 -10.21 -11.30
N VAL A 255 3.89 -10.79 -11.18
CA VAL A 255 3.73 -12.24 -11.00
C VAL A 255 4.11 -12.99 -12.27
N ALA A 256 3.62 -12.52 -13.43
CA ALA A 256 3.80 -13.22 -14.68
C ALA A 256 5.27 -13.23 -15.13
N PHE A 257 5.97 -12.10 -15.04
CA PHE A 257 7.27 -11.94 -15.69
C PHE A 257 8.43 -11.71 -14.71
N ALA A 258 8.17 -11.10 -13.56
CA ALA A 258 9.22 -10.84 -12.56
C ALA A 258 9.33 -11.93 -11.48
N GLY A 259 8.50 -12.98 -11.55
CA GLY A 259 8.49 -14.07 -10.56
C GLY A 259 8.11 -13.61 -9.15
N ALA A 260 7.41 -12.48 -9.04
CA ALA A 260 7.07 -11.87 -7.78
C ALA A 260 6.03 -12.68 -7.00
N ARG A 261 6.05 -12.54 -5.68
CA ARG A 261 5.05 -13.12 -4.78
C ARG A 261 4.23 -12.02 -4.14
N LEU A 262 2.92 -12.07 -4.34
CA LEU A 262 1.99 -11.17 -3.66
C LEU A 262 1.80 -11.66 -2.21
N ARG A 263 1.91 -10.75 -1.26
CA ARG A 263 1.67 -10.97 0.16
C ARG A 263 0.80 -9.84 0.70
N ASN A 264 0.03 -10.12 1.74
CA ASN A 264 -0.65 -9.07 2.49
C ASN A 264 0.37 -8.08 3.06
N GLY A 265 0.18 -6.80 2.78
CA GLY A 265 1.09 -5.72 3.10
C GLY A 265 1.24 -5.51 4.60
N PHE A 266 0.14 -5.57 5.35
CA PHE A 266 0.21 -5.53 6.81
C PHE A 266 1.10 -6.64 7.36
N ASN A 267 0.95 -7.88 6.91
CA ASN A 267 1.79 -8.98 7.39
C ASN A 267 3.27 -8.77 7.08
N MET A 268 3.61 -8.22 5.91
CA MET A 268 5.00 -7.87 5.57
C MET A 268 5.57 -6.83 6.55
N VAL A 269 4.78 -5.80 6.87
CA VAL A 269 5.17 -4.75 7.83
C VAL A 269 5.25 -5.32 9.25
N ALA A 270 4.29 -6.14 9.66
CA ALA A 270 4.23 -6.77 10.97
C ALA A 270 5.44 -7.68 11.22
N ASP A 271 5.84 -8.48 10.22
CA ASP A 271 7.04 -9.32 10.28
C ASP A 271 8.30 -8.47 10.48
N ALA A 272 8.44 -7.39 9.70
CA ALA A 272 9.61 -6.52 9.75
C ALA A 272 9.71 -5.73 11.07
N LEU A 273 8.57 -5.32 11.63
CA LEU A 273 8.49 -4.60 12.91
C LEU A 273 8.62 -5.54 14.12
N GLY A 274 8.61 -6.87 13.92
CA GLY A 274 8.47 -7.83 15.03
C GLY A 274 7.18 -7.61 15.82
N LEU A 275 6.12 -7.17 15.14
CA LEU A 275 4.86 -6.75 15.74
C LEU A 275 4.20 -7.87 16.59
N PRO A 276 4.24 -9.17 16.21
CA PRO A 276 3.73 -10.24 17.06
C PRO A 276 4.32 -10.26 18.47
N MET A 277 5.64 -10.08 18.58
CA MET A 277 6.31 -10.03 19.88
C MET A 277 5.97 -8.75 20.66
N GLN A 278 5.81 -7.62 19.97
CA GLN A 278 5.40 -6.37 20.61
C GLN A 278 3.99 -6.48 21.20
N VAL A 279 3.05 -7.01 20.41
CA VAL A 279 1.68 -7.29 20.84
C VAL A 279 1.66 -8.28 21.99
N ALA A 280 2.42 -9.38 21.91
CA ALA A 280 2.51 -10.38 22.97
C ALA A 280 2.97 -9.79 24.31
N HIS A 281 3.78 -8.73 24.30
CA HIS A 281 4.29 -8.07 25.50
C HIS A 281 3.49 -6.83 25.92
N ALA A 282 2.50 -6.40 25.14
CA ALA A 282 1.63 -5.28 25.49
C ALA A 282 0.49 -5.74 26.40
N ASP A 283 0.01 -4.86 27.27
CA ASP A 283 -1.23 -5.05 28.02
C ASP A 283 -2.44 -4.62 27.18
N PHE A 284 -2.28 -3.53 26.43
CA PHE A 284 -3.29 -2.97 25.52
C PHE A 284 -2.68 -2.59 24.17
N VAL A 285 -3.50 -2.69 23.12
CA VAL A 285 -3.15 -2.28 21.77
C VAL A 285 -4.09 -1.16 21.31
N ILE A 286 -3.55 -0.14 20.67
CA ILE A 286 -4.31 0.95 20.05
C ILE A 286 -3.95 0.96 18.58
N THR A 287 -4.96 1.00 17.72
CA THR A 287 -4.80 1.13 16.28
C THR A 287 -5.70 2.22 15.72
N GLY A 288 -5.52 2.55 14.45
CA GLY A 288 -6.37 3.51 13.77
C GLY A 288 -6.04 3.71 12.31
N GLU A 289 -6.99 4.27 11.58
CA GLU A 289 -6.84 4.71 10.19
C GLU A 289 -7.86 5.82 9.87
N GLY A 290 -7.76 6.44 8.70
CA GLY A 290 -8.64 7.55 8.32
C GLY A 290 -10.13 7.19 8.25
N SER A 291 -10.47 6.02 7.71
CA SER A 291 -11.84 5.53 7.66
C SER A 291 -11.87 4.05 7.98
N LEU A 292 -12.51 3.72 9.10
CA LEU A 292 -12.80 2.34 9.49
C LEU A 292 -14.14 1.93 8.85
N ASP A 293 -14.08 1.20 7.74
CA ASP A 293 -15.23 0.80 6.92
C ASP A 293 -15.18 -0.69 6.51
N LEU A 294 -16.09 -1.14 5.64
CA LEU A 294 -16.09 -2.54 5.17
C LEU A 294 -14.77 -2.98 4.52
N GLN A 295 -14.01 -2.07 3.92
CA GLN A 295 -12.70 -2.39 3.35
C GLN A 295 -11.67 -2.66 4.44
N THR A 296 -11.80 -2.04 5.62
CA THR A 296 -10.97 -2.38 6.79
C THR A 296 -11.08 -3.87 7.11
N LEU A 297 -12.31 -4.41 7.04
CA LEU A 297 -12.56 -5.84 7.28
C LEU A 297 -12.06 -6.77 6.16
N GLN A 298 -11.61 -6.22 5.04
CA GLN A 298 -11.07 -6.97 3.90
C GLN A 298 -9.56 -7.22 4.01
N GLY A 299 -8.95 -6.93 5.17
CA GLY A 299 -7.56 -7.29 5.46
C GLY A 299 -6.58 -6.12 5.55
N LYS A 300 -7.08 -4.90 5.79
CA LYS A 300 -6.22 -3.73 6.07
C LYS A 300 -5.55 -3.81 7.43
N ALA A 301 -4.60 -2.91 7.64
CA ALA A 301 -3.75 -2.82 8.82
C ALA A 301 -4.51 -2.88 10.17
N PRO A 302 -5.62 -2.15 10.41
CA PRO A 302 -6.33 -2.24 11.70
C PRO A 302 -6.91 -3.63 12.00
N LEU A 303 -7.49 -4.30 11.00
CA LEU A 303 -7.99 -5.67 11.19
C LEU A 303 -6.84 -6.65 11.42
N GLY A 304 -5.75 -6.54 10.65
CA GLY A 304 -4.58 -7.38 10.84
C GLY A 304 -4.03 -7.29 12.26
N LEU A 305 -3.94 -6.07 12.81
CA LEU A 305 -3.50 -5.86 14.18
C LEU A 305 -4.52 -6.35 15.21
N ALA A 306 -5.82 -6.21 14.95
CA ALA A 306 -6.86 -6.77 15.82
C ALA A 306 -6.78 -8.29 15.90
N LEU A 307 -6.62 -8.98 14.78
CA LEU A 307 -6.43 -10.43 14.75
C LEU A 307 -5.21 -10.83 15.56
N LEU A 308 -4.08 -10.15 15.36
CA LEU A 308 -2.84 -10.41 16.11
C LEU A 308 -2.98 -10.14 17.61
N ALA A 309 -3.66 -9.05 18.00
CA ALA A 309 -3.96 -8.75 19.41
C ALA A 309 -4.76 -9.88 20.05
N ARG A 310 -5.78 -10.38 19.36
CA ARG A 310 -6.63 -11.47 19.86
C ARG A 310 -5.94 -12.81 19.96
N GLU A 311 -5.06 -13.14 19.02
CA GLU A 311 -4.22 -14.33 19.11
C GLU A 311 -3.39 -14.35 20.40
N HIS A 312 -3.02 -13.17 20.90
CA HIS A 312 -2.31 -12.99 22.17
C HIS A 312 -3.22 -12.62 23.36
N GLY A 313 -4.54 -12.65 23.19
CA GLY A 313 -5.51 -12.31 24.25
C GLY A 313 -5.43 -10.86 24.72
N ARG A 314 -4.99 -9.94 23.87
CA ARG A 314 -4.85 -8.51 24.17
C ARG A 314 -6.09 -7.73 23.77
N LYS A 315 -6.50 -6.80 24.63
CA LYS A 315 -7.56 -5.83 24.33
C LYS A 315 -7.05 -4.82 23.30
N ILE A 316 -7.89 -4.49 22.34
CA ILE A 316 -7.58 -3.54 21.27
C ILE A 316 -8.63 -2.46 21.12
N ILE A 317 -8.17 -1.21 20.98
CA ILE A 317 -8.99 -0.03 20.70
C ILE A 317 -8.68 0.44 19.28
N ALA A 318 -9.71 0.66 18.45
CA ALA A 318 -9.56 1.24 17.13
C ALA A 318 -10.06 2.68 17.06
N ILE A 319 -9.31 3.53 16.35
CA ILE A 319 -9.60 4.95 16.22
C ILE A 319 -9.73 5.29 14.73
N GLY A 320 -10.91 5.74 14.33
CA GLY A 320 -11.18 6.16 12.97
C GLY A 320 -11.25 7.68 12.86
N GLY A 321 -10.85 8.24 11.73
CA GLY A 321 -11.36 9.55 11.31
C GLY A 321 -12.89 9.50 11.22
N ARG A 322 -13.39 8.49 10.50
CA ARG A 322 -14.77 7.99 10.51
C ARG A 322 -14.80 6.53 10.94
N VAL A 323 -15.88 6.12 11.62
CA VAL A 323 -16.15 4.72 11.96
C VAL A 323 -17.54 4.33 11.49
N ASP A 324 -17.63 3.43 10.53
CA ASP A 324 -18.90 2.91 10.05
C ASP A 324 -19.54 2.01 11.12
N SER A 325 -20.87 1.96 11.15
CA SER A 325 -21.62 1.18 12.16
C SER A 325 -21.25 -0.30 12.16
N VAL A 326 -20.94 -0.87 10.99
CA VAL A 326 -20.49 -2.26 10.86
C VAL A 326 -19.19 -2.53 11.62
N ILE A 327 -18.29 -1.55 11.72
CA ILE A 327 -17.07 -1.66 12.50
C ILE A 327 -17.36 -1.45 13.98
N ALA A 328 -18.16 -0.44 14.32
CA ALA A 328 -18.52 -0.17 15.72
C ALA A 328 -19.25 -1.35 16.40
N GLU A 329 -20.00 -2.13 15.63
CA GLU A 329 -20.72 -3.32 16.11
C GLU A 329 -19.91 -4.63 15.94
N CYS A 330 -18.76 -4.59 15.26
CA CYS A 330 -17.99 -5.79 15.04
C CYS A 330 -17.32 -6.25 16.34
N GLN A 331 -17.10 -7.55 16.45
CA GLN A 331 -16.43 -8.08 17.64
C GLN A 331 -14.93 -7.84 17.62
N TRP A 332 -14.31 -7.47 16.49
CA TRP A 332 -12.85 -7.44 16.32
C TRP A 332 -12.13 -6.46 17.24
N PHE A 333 -12.80 -5.36 17.61
CA PHE A 333 -12.27 -4.35 18.50
C PHE A 333 -13.04 -4.34 19.82
N ASP A 334 -12.35 -4.14 20.93
CA ASP A 334 -13.00 -4.05 22.26
C ASP A 334 -13.63 -2.66 22.49
N ALA A 335 -13.12 -1.64 21.78
CA ALA A 335 -13.74 -0.33 21.67
C ALA A 335 -13.37 0.35 20.35
N THR A 336 -14.25 1.22 19.85
CA THR A 336 -14.00 2.07 18.69
C THR A 336 -14.28 3.53 19.02
N LEU A 337 -13.40 4.44 18.59
CA LEU A 337 -13.59 5.89 18.73
C LEU A 337 -13.51 6.56 17.36
N SER A 338 -14.23 7.66 17.18
CA SER A 338 -14.30 8.40 15.91
C SER A 338 -14.00 9.88 16.11
N LEU A 339 -13.23 10.50 15.21
CA LEU A 339 -13.04 11.95 15.21
C LEU A 339 -14.34 12.70 14.87
N GLU A 340 -15.26 12.08 14.13
CA GLU A 340 -16.59 12.68 13.86
C GLU A 340 -17.41 12.92 15.13
N SER A 341 -17.07 12.25 16.25
CA SER A 341 -17.75 12.46 17.53
C SER A 341 -17.62 13.90 18.06
N PHE A 342 -16.63 14.66 17.59
CA PHE A 342 -16.46 16.09 17.91
C PHE A 342 -17.47 17.01 17.19
N GLY A 343 -18.32 16.48 16.32
CA GLY A 343 -19.39 17.24 15.65
C GLY A 343 -18.88 18.25 14.61
N LEU A 344 -17.71 17.99 14.03
CA LEU A 344 -17.08 18.78 12.97
C LEU A 344 -17.40 18.20 11.59
N SER A 345 -17.23 19.00 10.54
CA SER A 345 -17.27 18.50 9.15
C SER A 345 -16.06 17.63 8.82
N GLU A 346 -16.15 16.81 7.77
CA GLU A 346 -15.05 15.95 7.31
C GLU A 346 -13.78 16.76 7.00
N ASP A 347 -13.91 17.86 6.25
CA ASP A 347 -12.79 18.75 5.92
C ASP A 347 -12.14 19.35 7.18
N GLU A 348 -12.93 19.74 8.18
CA GLU A 348 -12.41 20.25 9.45
C GLU A 348 -11.72 19.14 10.26
N CYS A 349 -12.28 17.94 10.28
CA CYS A 349 -11.67 16.76 10.89
C CYS A 349 -10.32 16.44 10.24
N MET A 350 -10.25 16.44 8.91
CA MET A 350 -9.01 16.22 8.16
C MET A 350 -7.99 17.33 8.40
N PHE A 351 -8.41 18.59 8.42
CA PHE A 351 -7.51 19.72 8.65
C PHE A 351 -6.96 19.75 10.08
N ARG A 352 -7.75 19.34 11.06
CA ARG A 352 -7.39 19.36 12.50
C ARG A 352 -7.07 17.98 13.06
N ALA A 353 -6.82 16.98 12.21
CA ALA A 353 -6.76 15.60 12.64
C ALA A 353 -5.74 15.38 13.77
N GLU A 354 -4.57 16.01 13.72
CA GLU A 354 -3.54 15.88 14.76
C GLU A 354 -4.09 16.28 16.15
N GLU A 355 -4.72 17.47 16.22
CA GLU A 355 -5.35 17.98 17.45
C GLU A 355 -6.47 17.05 17.94
N LEU A 356 -7.29 16.54 17.02
CA LEU A 356 -8.42 15.69 17.37
C LEU A 356 -7.97 14.29 17.81
N VAL A 357 -6.98 13.71 17.15
CA VAL A 357 -6.36 12.44 17.52
C VAL A 357 -5.71 12.56 18.90
N GLN A 358 -5.03 13.67 19.17
CA GLN A 358 -4.51 13.96 20.51
C GLN A 358 -5.61 14.02 21.57
N LYS A 359 -6.75 14.67 21.29
CA LYS A 359 -7.91 14.66 22.20
C LYS A 359 -8.48 13.27 22.43
N ILE A 360 -8.60 12.46 21.37
CA ILE A 360 -9.00 11.05 21.51
C ILE A 360 -8.05 10.28 22.43
N GLY A 361 -6.75 10.56 22.40
CA GLY A 361 -5.78 9.98 23.35
C GLY A 361 -6.21 10.16 24.82
N GLY A 362 -6.84 11.28 25.15
CA GLY A 362 -7.42 11.51 26.49
C GLY A 362 -8.66 10.68 26.79
N GLU A 363 -9.53 10.46 25.80
CA GLU A 363 -10.70 9.57 25.92
C GLU A 363 -10.26 8.10 26.10
N VAL A 364 -9.23 7.69 25.35
CA VAL A 364 -8.61 6.36 25.49
C VAL A 364 -8.05 6.17 26.90
N ALA A 365 -7.35 7.16 27.47
CA ALA A 365 -6.88 7.07 28.86
C ALA A 365 -8.03 6.87 29.86
N GLY A 366 -9.21 7.45 29.60
CA GLY A 366 -10.42 7.23 30.39
C GLY A 366 -10.93 5.79 30.31
N LEU A 367 -10.98 5.23 29.09
CA LEU A 367 -11.38 3.84 28.87
C LEU A 367 -10.42 2.83 29.52
N LEU A 368 -9.11 3.06 29.39
CA LEU A 368 -8.10 2.17 29.95
C LEU A 368 -8.22 2.07 31.48
N ARG A 369 -8.37 3.21 32.18
CA ARG A 369 -8.59 3.23 33.64
C ARG A 369 -9.84 2.45 34.04
N HIS A 370 -10.92 2.58 33.28
CA HIS A 370 -12.15 1.84 33.55
C HIS A 370 -11.97 0.32 33.41
N TRP A 371 -11.17 -0.11 32.44
CA TRP A 371 -10.84 -1.52 32.24
C TRP A 371 -9.92 -2.07 33.32
N GLU A 372 -8.95 -1.30 33.80
CA GLU A 372 -8.12 -1.67 34.96
C GLU A 372 -8.97 -1.87 36.22
N ASP A 373 -9.93 -0.99 36.49
CA ASP A 373 -10.80 -1.07 37.67
C ASP A 373 -11.79 -2.25 37.62
N SER A 374 -11.97 -2.87 36.44
CA SER A 374 -12.96 -3.92 36.18
C SER A 374 -12.37 -5.35 36.15
N GLU A 375 -11.05 -5.50 36.21
CA GLU A 375 -10.32 -6.77 36.31
C GLU A 375 -9.87 -7.05 37.76
#